data_AF-A0A520A9T7-F1
#
_entry.id   AF-A0A520A9T7-F1
#
_cell.length_a   1.000
_cell.length_b   1.000
_cell.length_c   1.000
_cell.angle_alpha   90.00
_cell.angle_beta   90.00
_cell.angle_gamma   90.00
#
_symmetry.space_group_name_H-M   'P 1'
#
loop_
_entity.id
_entity.type
_entity.pdbx_description
1 polymer ?
#
loop_
_entity_poly.entity_id
_entity_poly.type
_entity_poly.pdbx_seq_one_letter_code
_entity_poly.pdbx_strand_id
1 'polypeptide(L)'
;MSPFKISWKNIWSKPLNAALNILLIAFGTAILTVLLLASTQIEDKLDKNSKDIDLVVGAKGSPLQLILSSIYYIDFPTGNIPMIEAKKLMKSPFVKRAVPLALGDNYN
;
A
#
# COMPACT_ATOMS: atom_id res chain seq x y z
N MET A 1 -33.38 40.24 17.59
CA MET A 1 -32.09 39.65 18.02
C MET A 1 -31.66 38.65 16.96
N SER A 2 -30.41 38.73 16.47
CA SER A 2 -29.94 37.84 15.40
C SER A 2 -29.77 36.39 15.91
N PRO A 3 -30.27 35.37 15.19
CA PRO A 3 -30.18 33.96 15.58
C PRO A 3 -28.72 33.48 15.76
N PHE A 4 -27.79 34.00 14.96
CA PHE A 4 -26.36 33.71 15.09
C PHE A 4 -25.79 34.08 16.47
N LYS A 5 -26.26 35.19 17.05
CA LYS A 5 -25.79 35.69 18.35
C LYS A 5 -26.28 34.81 19.51
N ILE A 6 -27.45 34.19 19.35
CA ILE A 6 -28.04 33.26 20.33
C ILE A 6 -27.29 31.91 20.28
N SER A 7 -27.03 31.38 19.08
CA SER A 7 -26.27 30.13 18.90
C SER A 7 -24.85 30.24 19.48
N TRP A 8 -24.16 31.36 19.25
CA TRP A 8 -22.83 31.60 19.80
C TRP A 8 -22.82 31.60 21.34
N LYS A 9 -23.81 32.27 21.94
CA LYS A 9 -23.94 32.33 23.40
C LYS A 9 -24.32 30.97 24.00
N ASN A 10 -25.04 30.13 23.27
CA ASN A 10 -25.38 28.76 23.68
C ASN A 10 -24.17 27.81 23.67
N ILE A 11 -23.22 27.98 22.75
CA ILE A 11 -21.99 27.18 22.74
C ILE A 11 -21.16 27.50 23.99
N TRP A 12 -21.05 28.79 24.34
CA TRP A 12 -20.34 29.25 25.53
C TRP A 12 -21.07 28.97 26.86
N SER A 13 -22.39 28.75 26.85
CA SER A 13 -23.15 28.46 28.07
C SER A 13 -22.98 27.01 28.54
N LYS A 14 -22.58 26.09 27.65
CA LYS A 14 -22.34 24.67 27.97
C LYS A 14 -20.98 24.20 27.40
N PRO A 15 -19.86 24.73 27.90
CA PRO A 15 -18.54 24.54 27.31
C PRO A 15 -18.09 23.07 27.26
N LEU A 16 -18.44 22.26 28.27
CA LEU A 16 -18.12 20.83 28.29
C LEU A 16 -18.82 20.06 27.16
N ASN A 17 -20.12 20.28 26.96
CA ASN A 17 -20.89 19.63 25.90
C ASN A 17 -20.42 20.08 24.51
N ALA A 18 -20.09 21.37 24.36
CA ALA A 18 -19.52 21.88 23.12
C ALA A 18 -18.17 21.21 22.80
N ALA A 19 -17.27 21.13 23.79
CA ALA A 19 -15.97 20.48 23.64
C ALA A 19 -16.09 19.00 23.27
N LEU A 20 -16.95 18.25 23.95
CA LEU A 20 -17.19 16.83 23.67
C LEU A 20 -17.74 16.61 22.25
N ASN A 21 -18.67 17.46 21.78
CA ASN A 21 -19.18 17.37 20.40
C ASN A 21 -18.11 17.70 19.36
N ILE A 22 -17.30 18.74 19.59
CA ILE A 22 -16.19 19.09 18.69
C ILE A 22 -15.20 17.94 18.62
N LEU A 23 -14.85 17.34 19.76
CA LEU A 23 -13.94 16.21 19.84
C LEU A 23 -14.51 14.98 19.12
N LEU A 24 -15.81 14.72 19.25
CA LEU A 24 -16.48 13.62 18.55
C LEU A 24 -16.46 13.80 17.02
N ILE A 25 -16.74 15.02 16.54
CA ILE A 25 -16.65 15.37 15.12
C ILE A 25 -15.20 15.27 14.63
N ALA A 26 -14.25 15.77 15.42
CA ALA A 26 -12.82 15.70 15.10
C ALA A 26 -12.35 14.25 14.98
N PHE A 27 -12.74 13.36 15.89
CA PHE A 27 -12.42 11.94 15.79
C PHE A 27 -13.07 11.28 14.57
N GLY A 28 -14.35 11.53 14.33
CA GLY A 28 -15.05 10.97 13.18
C GLY A 28 -14.39 11.37 11.85
N THR A 29 -14.06 12.65 11.70
CA THR A 29 -13.38 13.17 10.50
C THR A 29 -11.92 12.74 10.41
N ALA A 30 -11.20 12.65 11.52
CA ALA A 30 -9.81 12.18 11.56
C ALA A 30 -9.70 10.71 11.11
N ILE A 31 -10.58 9.84 11.59
CA ILE A 31 -10.58 8.42 11.19
C ILE A 31 -10.82 8.29 9.69
N LEU A 32 -11.82 9.00 9.15
CA LEU A 32 -12.08 9.03 7.70
C LEU A 32 -10.86 9.52 6.91
N THR A 33 -10.23 10.61 7.38
CA THR A 33 -9.06 11.18 6.72
C THR A 33 -7.87 10.21 6.74
N VAL A 34 -7.59 9.58 7.88
CA VAL A 34 -6.52 8.58 8.02
C VAL A 34 -6.76 7.38 7.11
N LEU A 35 -8.00 6.90 7.02
CA LEU A 35 -8.35 5.77 6.16
C LEU A 35 -8.08 6.09 4.68
N LEU A 36 -8.55 7.25 4.21
CA LEU A 36 -8.35 7.69 2.83
C LEU A 36 -6.87 7.92 2.52
N LEU A 37 -6.14 8.56 3.44
CA LEU A 37 -4.72 8.83 3.27
C LEU A 37 -3.89 7.55 3.31
N ALA A 38 -4.26 6.56 4.13
CA ALA A 38 -3.59 5.27 4.16
C ALA A 38 -3.81 4.51 2.84
N SER A 39 -5.05 4.47 2.36
CA SER A 39 -5.38 3.79 1.09
C SER A 39 -4.60 4.38 -0.08
N THR A 40 -4.63 5.71 -0.24
CA THR A 40 -3.94 6.41 -1.33
C THR A 40 -2.42 6.28 -1.23
N GLN A 41 -1.85 6.38 -0.02
CA GLN A 41 -0.40 6.20 0.15
C GLN A 41 0.07 4.77 -0.13
N ILE A 42 -0.74 3.76 0.19
CA ILE A 42 -0.42 2.37 -0.12
C ILE A 42 -0.41 2.19 -1.64
N GLU A 43 -1.48 2.60 -2.32
CA GLU A 43 -1.60 2.52 -3.78
C GLU A 43 -0.45 3.25 -4.49
N ASP A 44 -0.17 4.50 -4.10
CA ASP A 44 0.95 5.28 -4.65
C ASP A 44 2.32 4.62 -4.44
N LYS A 45 2.54 3.97 -3.29
CA LYS A 45 3.80 3.26 -3.01
C LYS A 45 3.92 2.00 -3.84
N LEU A 46 2.84 1.26 -4.01
CA LEU A 46 2.82 0.07 -4.87
C LEU A 46 3.10 0.46 -6.34
N ASP A 47 2.46 1.53 -6.82
CA ASP A 47 2.70 2.02 -8.18
C ASP A 47 4.14 2.51 -8.36
N LYS A 48 4.66 3.30 -7.43
CA LYS A 48 6.04 3.81 -7.50
C LYS A 48 7.08 2.69 -7.47
N ASN A 49 6.87 1.64 -6.68
CA ASN A 49 7.81 0.52 -6.58
C ASN A 49 7.75 -0.40 -7.83
N SER A 50 6.60 -0.45 -8.51
CA SER A 50 6.43 -1.27 -9.72
C SER A 50 6.91 -0.58 -11.00
N LYS A 51 7.15 0.74 -10.98
CA LYS A 51 7.38 1.57 -12.19
C LYS A 51 8.53 1.14 -13.10
N ASP A 52 9.55 0.46 -12.57
CA ASP A 52 10.70 0.00 -13.35
C ASP A 52 10.70 -1.52 -13.62
N ILE A 53 9.58 -2.21 -13.32
CA ILE A 53 9.43 -3.66 -13.45
C ILE A 53 8.24 -3.97 -14.35
N ASP A 54 8.53 -4.23 -15.63
CA ASP A 54 7.50 -4.54 -16.63
C ASP A 54 6.96 -5.98 -16.50
N LEU A 55 7.79 -6.92 -16.02
CA LEU A 55 7.46 -8.34 -15.95
C LEU A 55 8.24 -9.03 -14.82
N VAL A 56 7.52 -9.81 -14.00
CA VAL A 56 8.11 -10.74 -13.04
C VAL A 56 7.86 -12.17 -13.53
N VAL A 57 8.91 -12.98 -13.56
CA VAL A 57 8.85 -14.38 -13.97
C VAL A 57 9.32 -15.25 -12.81
N GLY A 58 8.53 -16.26 -12.45
CA GLY A 58 8.83 -17.18 -11.36
C GLY A 58 8.13 -18.52 -11.53
N ALA A 59 8.34 -19.42 -10.57
CA ALA A 59 7.76 -20.75 -10.61
C ALA A 59 6.23 -20.71 -10.49
N LYS A 60 5.57 -21.80 -10.93
CA LYS A 60 4.12 -21.94 -10.94
C LYS A 60 3.56 -21.79 -9.51
N GLY A 61 2.62 -20.86 -9.34
CA GLY A 61 1.99 -20.53 -8.06
C GLY A 61 0.96 -19.40 -8.24
N SER A 62 0.68 -18.66 -7.16
CA SER A 62 -0.17 -17.48 -7.25
C SER A 62 0.60 -16.28 -7.81
N PRO A 63 0.11 -15.61 -8.88
CA PRO A 63 0.74 -14.40 -9.41
C PRO A 63 0.92 -13.30 -8.36
N LEU A 64 -0.05 -13.15 -7.45
CA LEU A 64 0.03 -12.16 -6.37
C LEU A 64 1.19 -12.48 -5.41
N GLN A 65 1.37 -13.75 -5.04
CA GLN A 65 2.49 -14.16 -4.18
C GLN A 65 3.84 -13.91 -4.85
N LEU A 66 3.94 -14.16 -6.16
CA LEU A 66 5.15 -13.89 -6.92
C LEU A 66 5.52 -12.40 -6.90
N ILE A 67 4.52 -11.51 -7.09
CA ILE A 67 4.73 -10.05 -7.00
C ILE A 67 5.08 -9.62 -5.58
N LEU A 68 4.31 -10.07 -4.58
CA LEU A 68 4.52 -9.71 -3.17
C LEU A 68 5.87 -10.20 -2.64
N SER A 69 6.33 -11.39 -3.03
CA SER A 69 7.64 -11.94 -2.63
C SER A 69 8.80 -11.28 -3.38
N SER A 70 8.67 -11.03 -4.69
CA SER A 70 9.79 -10.56 -5.52
C SER A 70 10.02 -9.05 -5.46
N ILE A 71 8.95 -8.25 -5.35
CA ILE A 71 9.04 -6.78 -5.35
C ILE A 71 8.96 -6.23 -3.92
N TYR A 72 8.06 -6.78 -3.10
CA TYR A 72 7.73 -6.22 -1.79
C TYR A 72 8.32 -7.00 -0.60
N TYR A 73 8.79 -8.24 -0.83
CA TYR A 73 9.30 -9.14 0.23
C TYR A 73 8.28 -9.41 1.35
N ILE A 74 6.97 -9.43 1.03
CA ILE A 74 5.86 -9.58 2.01
C ILE A 74 5.30 -11.02 2.05
N ASP A 75 5.75 -11.91 1.15
CA ASP A 75 5.28 -13.30 1.10
C ASP A 75 6.41 -14.28 0.72
N PHE A 76 6.16 -15.58 0.85
CA PHE A 76 7.08 -16.64 0.47
C PHE A 76 7.23 -16.76 -1.05
N PRO A 77 8.45 -17.06 -1.56
CA PRO A 77 8.66 -17.27 -2.99
C PRO A 77 7.89 -18.51 -3.47
N THR A 78 7.35 -18.44 -4.69
CA THR A 78 6.62 -19.56 -5.32
C THR A 78 7.51 -20.71 -5.78
N GLY A 79 8.83 -20.60 -5.57
CA GLY A 79 9.86 -21.57 -5.96
C GLY A 79 10.80 -21.05 -7.05
N ASN A 80 11.77 -21.90 -7.43
CA ASN A 80 12.81 -21.55 -8.41
C ASN A 80 12.43 -21.99 -9.82
N ILE A 81 12.83 -21.20 -10.83
CA ILE A 81 12.77 -21.58 -12.25
C ILE A 81 14.10 -22.18 -12.70
N PRO A 82 14.12 -23.10 -13.69
CA PRO A 82 15.36 -23.63 -14.22
C PRO A 82 16.25 -22.52 -14.79
N MET A 83 17.53 -22.51 -14.40
CA MET A 83 18.47 -21.46 -14.82
C MET A 83 18.64 -21.38 -16.35
N ILE A 84 18.46 -22.49 -17.06
CA ILE A 84 18.52 -22.56 -18.52
C ILE A 84 17.39 -21.73 -19.14
N GLU A 85 16.17 -21.84 -18.61
CA GLU A 85 15.00 -21.10 -19.08
C GLU A 85 15.12 -19.61 -18.73
N ALA A 86 15.56 -19.30 -17.52
CA ALA A 86 15.85 -17.93 -17.10
C ALA A 86 16.86 -17.27 -18.06
N LYS A 87 17.99 -17.93 -18.34
CA LYS A 87 19.00 -17.42 -19.29
C LYS A 87 18.45 -17.21 -20.70
N LYS A 88 17.52 -18.04 -21.16
CA LYS A 88 16.88 -17.88 -22.48
C LYS A 88 16.03 -16.60 -22.52
N LEU A 89 15.26 -16.33 -21.47
CA LEU A 89 14.46 -15.11 -21.34
C LEU A 89 15.35 -13.86 -21.24
N MET A 90 16.41 -13.92 -20.42
CA MET A 90 17.36 -12.81 -20.24
C MET A 90 18.08 -12.40 -21.53
N LYS A 91 18.27 -13.33 -22.46
CA LYS A 91 18.92 -13.10 -23.77
C LYS A 91 17.94 -12.65 -24.86
N SER A 92 16.65 -12.56 -24.56
CA SER A 92 15.64 -12.13 -25.52
C SER A 92 15.87 -10.68 -25.95
N PRO A 93 15.73 -10.33 -27.25
CA PRO A 93 15.86 -8.94 -27.72
C PRO A 93 14.79 -8.00 -27.14
N PHE A 94 13.69 -8.54 -26.60
CA PHE A 94 12.65 -7.78 -25.93
C PHE A 94 13.01 -7.39 -24.48
N VAL A 95 14.13 -7.90 -23.94
CA VAL A 95 14.54 -7.67 -22.56
C VAL A 95 15.73 -6.70 -22.54
N LYS A 96 15.48 -5.46 -22.11
CA LYS A 96 16.54 -4.44 -21.97
C LYS A 96 17.46 -4.71 -20.79
N ARG A 97 16.90 -5.17 -19.66
CA ARG A 97 17.62 -5.48 -18.42
C ARG A 97 16.91 -6.62 -17.72
N ALA A 98 17.65 -7.62 -17.28
CA ALA A 98 17.14 -8.67 -16.42
C ALA A 98 17.94 -8.74 -15.13
N VAL A 99 17.23 -8.83 -14.00
CA VAL A 99 17.82 -8.96 -12.67
C VAL A 99 17.44 -10.35 -12.15
N PRO A 100 18.38 -11.30 -12.09
CA PRO A 100 18.10 -12.60 -11.49
C PRO A 100 17.91 -12.41 -9.99
N LEU A 101 16.78 -12.90 -9.47
CA LEU A 101 16.45 -12.86 -8.06
C LEU A 101 16.61 -14.27 -7.48
N ALA A 102 17.47 -14.42 -6.48
CA ALA A 102 17.62 -15.65 -5.71
C ALA A 102 17.37 -15.30 -4.24
N LEU A 103 16.17 -15.59 -3.78
CA LEU A 103 15.84 -15.59 -2.36
C LEU A 103 16.36 -16.95 -1.86
N GLY A 104 17.29 -16.92 -0.91
CA GLY A 104 18.00 -18.11 -0.46
C GLY A 104 17.10 -19.30 -0.17
N ASP A 105 17.69 -20.49 -0.22
CA ASP A 105 17.07 -21.73 0.18
C ASP A 105 16.69 -21.70 1.67
N ASN A 106 15.42 -22.02 1.93
CA ASN A 106 14.96 -22.35 3.27
C ASN A 106 15.45 -23.77 3.57
N TYR A 107 16.61 -23.92 4.23
CA TYR A 107 17.04 -25.20 4.80
C TYR A 107 16.23 -25.47 6.08
N ASN A 108 15.09 -26.15 5.95
CA ASN A 108 14.40 -26.86 7.03
C ASN A 108 13.52 -27.97 6.48
#